data_AF-A0AA46AIP8-F1
#
_entry.id   AF-A0AA46AIP8-F1
#
_cell.length_a   1.000
_cell.length_b   1.000
_cell.length_c   1.000
_cell.angle_alpha   90.00
_cell.angle_beta   90.00
_cell.angle_gamma   90.00
#
_symmetry.space_group_name_H-M   'P 1'
#
loop_
_entity.id
_entity.type
_entity.pdbx_description
1 polymer ?
#
loop_
_entity_poly.entity_id
_entity_poly.type
_entity_poly.pdbx_seq_one_letter_code
_entity_poly.pdbx_strand_id
1 'polypeptide(L)'
;MTIEAQKSNLPEIQKRKRFQRTLCMIVALLVISVQSVAAADALYRMLHGEQTVLLLGEITGAGETQLDVKVIRTFQGKASADTILVDRRFTYFGMTSENGSPQVGDYAVMSLDLEGEAYRPAWYMAKADSGHFRTLSLHYEEETGGRGDLAALKYYVNTNGRHQDFYFDGEQVFARRSLLEDVDVSDGPVPWEAAAPQAAETISDLETAGSEESTTGGFTWGVFFSGVMVIFFVLVIFVRLRMVFLTLRHQKRQAGQ
;
A
#
# COMPACT_ATOMS: atom_id res chain seq x y z
N MET A 1 -44.62 17.48 -58.70
CA MET A 1 -43.51 16.53 -58.94
C MET A 1 -42.35 16.92 -58.04
N THR A 2 -42.30 16.46 -56.77
CA THR A 2 -41.14 16.75 -55.87
C THR A 2 -41.17 15.90 -54.59
N ILE A 3 -41.70 14.65 -54.63
CA ILE A 3 -41.73 13.77 -53.44
C ILE A 3 -40.75 12.58 -53.56
N GLU A 4 -40.24 12.27 -54.76
CA GLU A 4 -39.41 11.07 -54.95
C GLU A 4 -37.92 11.24 -54.59
N ALA A 5 -37.40 12.46 -54.49
CA ALA A 5 -35.98 12.68 -54.25
C ALA A 5 -35.53 12.52 -52.78
N GLN A 6 -36.46 12.33 -51.84
CA GLN A 6 -36.12 12.33 -50.41
C GLN A 6 -35.91 10.92 -49.80
N LYS A 7 -36.19 9.85 -50.54
CA LYS A 7 -36.14 8.46 -50.03
C LYS A 7 -34.75 7.80 -50.10
N SER A 8 -33.80 8.32 -50.87
CA SER A 8 -32.51 7.66 -51.11
C SER A 8 -31.43 7.90 -50.04
N ASN A 9 -31.59 8.92 -49.19
CA ASN A 9 -30.55 9.31 -48.20
C ASN A 9 -30.80 8.82 -46.76
N LEU A 10 -31.97 8.24 -46.48
CA LEU A 10 -32.28 7.69 -45.15
C LEU A 10 -31.30 6.60 -44.64
N PRO A 11 -30.80 5.66 -45.46
CA PRO A 11 -29.96 4.58 -44.93
C PRO A 11 -28.56 5.06 -44.52
N GLU A 12 -28.03 6.13 -45.14
CA GLU A 12 -26.74 6.70 -44.74
C GLU A 12 -26.81 7.41 -43.39
N ILE A 13 -27.89 8.16 -43.14
CA ILE A 13 -28.07 8.90 -41.89
C ILE A 13 -28.19 7.94 -40.70
N GLN A 14 -28.85 6.78 -40.87
CA GLN A 14 -28.92 5.76 -39.83
C GLN A 14 -27.57 5.09 -39.55
N LYS A 15 -26.76 4.79 -40.58
CA LYS A 15 -25.43 4.21 -40.41
C LYS A 15 -24.49 5.13 -39.62
N ARG A 16 -24.52 6.45 -39.90
CA ARG A 16 -23.73 7.45 -39.16
C ARG A 16 -24.11 7.52 -37.68
N LYS A 17 -25.42 7.50 -37.36
CA LYS A 17 -25.89 7.51 -35.97
C LYS A 17 -25.51 6.25 -35.18
N ARG A 18 -25.52 5.07 -35.82
CA ARG A 18 -25.06 3.82 -35.19
C ARG A 18 -23.56 3.83 -34.95
N PHE A 19 -22.76 4.25 -35.94
CA PHE A 19 -21.31 4.36 -35.80
C PHE A 19 -20.92 5.34 -34.69
N GLN A 20 -21.58 6.51 -34.63
CA GLN A 20 -21.34 7.50 -33.58
C GLN A 20 -21.68 6.97 -32.19
N ARG A 21 -22.78 6.23 -32.03
CA ARG A 21 -23.14 5.60 -30.74
C ARG A 21 -22.12 4.55 -30.31
N THR A 22 -21.66 3.70 -31.22
CA THR A 22 -20.64 2.69 -30.92
C THR A 22 -19.31 3.35 -30.56
N LEU A 23 -18.91 4.40 -31.29
CA LEU A 23 -17.70 5.16 -30.99
C LEU A 23 -17.79 5.84 -29.62
N CYS A 24 -18.91 6.49 -29.30
CA CYS A 24 -19.12 7.10 -27.99
C CYS A 24 -19.07 6.06 -26.85
N MET A 25 -19.65 4.86 -27.04
CA MET A 25 -19.55 3.78 -26.05
C MET A 25 -18.10 3.31 -25.86
N ILE A 26 -17.35 3.12 -26.96
CA ILE A 26 -15.95 2.67 -26.89
C ILE A 26 -15.08 3.72 -26.18
N VAL A 27 -15.28 5.01 -26.49
CA VAL A 27 -14.55 6.10 -25.84
C VAL A 27 -14.92 6.21 -24.36
N ALA A 28 -16.20 6.09 -24.01
CA ALA A 28 -16.63 6.07 -22.61
C ALA A 28 -16.01 4.89 -21.84
N LEU A 29 -15.98 3.69 -22.44
CA LEU A 29 -15.35 2.52 -21.84
C LEU A 29 -13.84 2.72 -21.64
N LEU A 30 -13.15 3.32 -22.62
CA LEU A 30 -11.73 3.64 -22.53
C LEU A 30 -11.44 4.64 -21.41
N VAL A 31 -12.26 5.70 -21.26
CA VAL A 31 -12.09 6.70 -20.20
C VAL A 31 -12.29 6.10 -18.81
N ILE A 32 -13.24 5.16 -18.65
CA ILE A 32 -13.46 4.47 -17.37
C ILE A 32 -12.29 3.50 -17.05
N SER A 33 -11.63 2.96 -18.07
CA SER A 33 -10.50 2.04 -17.89
C SER A 33 -9.17 2.69 -17.50
N VAL A 34 -9.04 4.02 -17.57
CA VAL A 34 -7.81 4.75 -17.16
C VAL A 34 -7.89 5.27 -15.72
N GLN A 35 -8.80 4.75 -14.90
CA GLN A 35 -8.71 5.06 -13.46
C GLN A 35 -7.49 4.33 -12.91
N SER A 36 -6.42 5.07 -12.68
CA SER A 36 -5.27 4.64 -11.90
C SER A 36 -5.76 4.27 -10.50
N VAL A 37 -6.04 2.98 -10.29
CA VAL A 37 -6.22 2.43 -8.94
C VAL A 37 -4.83 2.48 -8.32
N ALA A 38 -4.52 3.59 -7.65
CA ALA A 38 -3.37 3.69 -6.79
C ALA A 38 -3.64 2.79 -5.58
N ALA A 39 -3.44 1.48 -5.74
CA ALA A 39 -3.36 0.52 -4.65
C ALA A 39 -1.99 0.69 -3.96
N ALA A 40 -1.70 1.91 -3.50
CA ALA A 40 -0.58 2.13 -2.61
C ALA A 40 -0.97 1.51 -1.27
N ASP A 41 -0.20 0.52 -0.85
CA ASP A 41 -0.34 -0.14 0.43
C ASP A 41 -0.35 0.88 1.58
N ALA A 42 -1.19 0.68 2.60
CA ALA A 42 -1.31 1.60 3.72
C ALA A 42 0.03 1.78 4.43
N LEU A 43 0.85 0.73 4.51
CA LEU A 43 2.23 0.82 4.97
C LEU A 43 3.04 1.79 4.10
N TYR A 44 3.02 1.61 2.77
CA TYR A 44 3.77 2.45 1.85
C TYR A 44 3.41 3.95 2.03
N ARG A 45 2.11 4.26 2.06
CA ARG A 45 1.61 5.64 2.22
C ARG A 45 2.05 6.26 3.54
N MET A 46 2.00 5.47 4.61
CA MET A 46 2.48 5.88 5.93
C MET A 46 3.98 6.16 5.94
N LEU A 47 4.79 5.34 5.28
CA LEU A 47 6.23 5.48 5.27
C LEU A 47 6.73 6.57 4.31
N HIS A 48 5.87 7.07 3.41
CA HIS A 48 6.19 8.13 2.45
C HIS A 48 5.63 9.50 2.84
N GLY A 49 5.05 9.63 4.04
CA GLY A 49 4.63 10.91 4.61
C GLY A 49 3.32 11.44 4.02
N GLU A 50 2.39 10.56 3.66
CA GLU A 50 1.04 10.98 3.25
C GLU A 50 0.14 11.43 4.41
N GLN A 51 0.65 11.38 5.64
CA GLN A 51 0.05 11.89 6.87
C GLN A 51 0.73 13.17 7.35
N THR A 52 0.06 13.90 8.25
CA THR A 52 0.63 15.10 8.88
C THR A 52 1.84 14.80 9.76
N VAL A 53 1.79 13.73 10.56
CA VAL A 53 2.88 13.34 11.45
C VAL A 53 2.92 11.83 11.69
N LEU A 54 4.12 11.26 11.71
CA LEU A 54 4.40 9.90 12.21
C LEU A 54 5.32 10.00 13.41
N LEU A 55 4.87 9.50 14.57
CA LEU A 55 5.58 9.67 15.83
C LEU A 55 5.52 8.42 16.72
N LEU A 56 6.44 8.37 17.68
CA LEU A 56 6.38 7.53 18.87
C LEU A 56 5.96 8.41 20.05
N GLY A 57 4.92 7.99 20.76
CA GLY A 57 4.39 8.73 21.90
C GLY A 57 3.99 7.83 23.06
N GLU A 58 3.76 8.45 24.21
CA GLU A 58 3.23 7.84 25.43
C GLU A 58 1.85 8.45 25.71
N ILE A 59 0.85 7.61 25.95
CA ILE A 59 -0.48 8.07 26.37
C ILE A 59 -0.42 8.41 27.85
N THR A 60 -0.43 9.69 28.18
CA THR A 60 -0.25 10.21 29.55
C THR A 60 -1.57 10.54 30.24
N GLY A 61 -2.63 10.75 29.46
CA GLY A 61 -3.96 11.09 29.94
C GLY A 61 -5.04 10.61 29.00
N ALA A 62 -6.25 10.41 29.53
CA ALA A 62 -7.41 10.01 28.75
C ALA A 62 -8.64 10.82 29.19
N GLY A 63 -9.13 11.67 28.29
CA GLY A 63 -10.43 12.32 28.41
C GLY A 63 -11.56 11.43 27.87
N GLU A 64 -12.74 12.02 27.72
CA GLU A 64 -13.93 11.33 27.18
C GLU A 64 -13.75 10.95 25.70
N THR A 65 -13.25 11.88 24.88
CA THR A 65 -13.16 11.73 23.42
C THR A 65 -11.73 11.76 22.89
N GLN A 66 -10.78 12.22 23.71
CA GLN A 66 -9.40 12.46 23.30
C GLN A 66 -8.41 11.90 24.33
N LEU A 67 -7.19 11.63 23.86
CA LEU A 67 -6.06 11.15 24.63
C LEU A 67 -4.96 12.22 24.62
N ASP A 68 -4.32 12.40 25.78
CA ASP A 68 -3.14 13.26 25.90
C ASP A 68 -1.90 12.41 25.59
N VAL A 69 -1.30 12.66 24.43
CA VAL A 69 -0.13 11.91 23.96
C VAL A 69 1.11 12.78 24.07
N LYS A 70 2.03 12.36 24.93
CA LYS A 70 3.36 12.96 25.03
C LYS A 70 4.22 12.47 23.88
N VAL A 71 4.74 13.39 23.09
CA VAL A 71 5.60 13.08 21.94
C VAL A 71 7.00 12.73 22.44
N ILE A 72 7.46 11.51 22.14
CA ILE A 72 8.81 11.06 22.45
C ILE A 72 9.73 11.32 21.26
N ARG A 73 9.25 10.98 20.05
CA ARG A 73 10.02 11.10 18.82
C ARG A 73 9.11 11.30 17.63
N THR A 74 9.45 12.23 16.75
CA THR A 74 8.83 12.35 15.42
C THR A 74 9.75 11.73 14.37
N PHE A 75 9.20 10.87 13.52
CA PHE A 75 9.90 10.27 12.38
C PHE A 75 9.62 11.03 11.09
N GLN A 76 8.39 11.51 10.91
CA GLN A 76 7.96 12.32 9.77
C GLN A 76 7.00 13.42 10.19
N GLY A 77 7.02 14.51 9.43
CA GLY A 77 6.21 15.68 9.73
C GLY A 77 6.69 16.43 10.97
N LYS A 78 5.78 17.20 11.58
CA LYS A 78 6.04 17.98 12.79
C LYS A 78 4.82 17.97 13.70
N ALA A 79 5.00 17.58 14.95
CA ALA A 79 3.96 17.71 15.97
C ALA A 79 3.72 19.18 16.31
N SER A 80 2.48 19.54 16.62
CA SER A 80 2.09 20.91 17.00
C SER A 80 2.68 21.34 18.35
N ALA A 81 2.88 20.38 19.26
CA ALA A 81 3.44 20.57 20.60
C ALA A 81 4.09 19.28 21.13
N ASP A 82 4.75 19.37 22.29
CA ASP A 82 5.34 18.22 22.99
C ASP A 82 4.29 17.26 23.57
N THR A 83 3.08 17.75 23.79
CA THR A 83 1.91 16.95 24.14
C THR A 83 0.78 17.33 23.21
N ILE A 84 0.17 16.33 22.58
CA ILE A 84 -0.87 16.51 21.56
C ILE A 84 -2.15 15.79 21.98
N LEU A 85 -3.27 16.28 21.46
CA LEU A 85 -4.58 15.65 21.64
C LEU A 85 -4.84 14.71 20.47
N VAL A 86 -5.13 13.44 20.75
CA VAL A 86 -5.43 12.41 19.74
C VAL A 86 -6.84 11.86 19.96
N ASP A 87 -7.64 11.72 18.90
CA ASP A 87 -8.97 11.08 18.97
C ASP A 87 -8.84 9.67 19.56
N ARG A 88 -9.62 9.39 20.61
CA ARG A 88 -9.57 8.11 21.33
C ARG A 88 -10.16 6.95 20.52
N ARG A 89 -10.90 7.23 19.45
CA ARG A 89 -11.63 6.23 18.66
C ARG A 89 -10.73 5.52 17.66
N PHE A 90 -9.86 4.65 18.15
CA PHE A 90 -9.13 3.71 17.32
C PHE A 90 -8.84 2.40 18.06
N THR A 91 -8.48 1.39 17.27
CA THR A 91 -7.92 0.13 17.75
C THR A 91 -6.51 0.03 17.18
N TYR A 92 -5.56 -0.46 17.97
CA TYR A 92 -4.22 -0.72 17.47
C TYR A 92 -4.25 -1.72 16.31
N PHE A 93 -3.44 -1.46 15.29
CA PHE A 93 -3.24 -2.34 14.15
C PHE A 93 -2.59 -3.63 14.61
N GLY A 94 -3.10 -4.76 14.12
CA GLY A 94 -2.72 -6.09 14.60
C GLY A 94 -3.30 -6.43 15.97
N MET A 95 -4.37 -5.78 16.44
CA MET A 95 -5.05 -6.14 17.69
C MET A 95 -6.58 -6.18 17.50
N THR A 96 -7.27 -6.97 18.30
CA THR A 96 -8.73 -7.02 18.31
C THR A 96 -9.31 -5.81 19.04
N SER A 97 -10.60 -5.52 18.85
CA SER A 97 -11.28 -4.43 19.57
C SER A 97 -11.29 -4.63 21.09
N GLU A 98 -11.15 -5.87 21.57
CA GLU A 98 -11.17 -6.19 23.00
C GLU A 98 -9.87 -5.77 23.70
N ASN A 99 -8.71 -6.04 23.08
CA ASN A 99 -7.40 -5.78 23.69
C ASN A 99 -6.65 -4.59 23.06
N GLY A 100 -7.08 -4.15 21.88
CA GLY A 100 -6.42 -3.10 21.10
C GLY A 100 -6.90 -1.69 21.40
N SER A 101 -7.74 -1.49 22.43
CA SER A 101 -8.16 -0.14 22.82
C SER A 101 -7.00 0.60 23.51
N PRO A 102 -6.77 1.89 23.18
CA PRO A 102 -5.66 2.65 23.76
C PRO A 102 -5.88 2.94 25.26
N GLN A 103 -4.83 2.73 26.07
CA GLN A 103 -4.86 2.94 27.51
C GLN A 103 -3.78 3.92 27.97
N VAL A 104 -4.00 4.56 29.12
CA VAL A 104 -2.98 5.42 29.76
C VAL A 104 -1.79 4.56 30.18
N GLY A 105 -0.59 5.03 29.87
CA GLY A 105 0.67 4.32 30.06
C GLY A 105 1.15 3.54 28.83
N ASP A 106 0.32 3.40 27.80
CA ASP A 106 0.74 2.73 26.57
C ASP A 106 1.72 3.60 25.78
N TYR A 107 2.76 2.95 25.26
CA TYR A 107 3.60 3.50 24.19
C TYR A 107 3.03 3.10 22.85
N ALA A 108 3.06 4.00 21.87
CA ALA A 108 2.57 3.68 20.55
C ALA A 108 3.26 4.47 19.44
N VAL A 109 3.42 3.80 18.30
CA VAL A 109 3.78 4.42 17.02
C VAL A 109 2.49 4.82 16.33
N MET A 110 2.34 6.11 16.03
CA MET A 110 1.08 6.70 15.59
C MET A 110 1.28 7.45 14.28
N SER A 111 0.52 7.07 13.26
CA SER A 111 0.33 7.84 12.03
C SER A 111 -0.91 8.72 12.16
N LEU A 112 -0.74 10.04 12.11
CA LEU A 112 -1.76 10.99 12.51
C LEU A 112 -1.92 12.13 11.50
N ASP A 113 -3.16 12.55 11.31
CA ASP A 113 -3.54 13.76 10.59
C ASP A 113 -4.09 14.83 11.52
N LEU A 114 -3.68 16.08 11.31
CA LEU A 114 -4.17 17.20 12.10
C LEU A 114 -5.52 17.68 11.55
N GLU A 115 -6.58 17.54 12.35
CA GLU A 115 -7.91 18.07 12.04
C GLU A 115 -8.32 19.10 13.10
N GLY A 116 -8.18 20.39 12.75
CA GLY A 116 -8.41 21.49 13.69
C GLY A 116 -7.31 21.54 14.73
N GLU A 117 -7.67 21.34 16.01
CA GLU A 117 -6.74 21.36 17.15
C GLU A 117 -6.31 19.97 17.63
N ALA A 118 -6.93 18.91 17.10
CA ALA A 118 -6.68 17.53 17.51
C ALA A 118 -6.21 16.67 16.33
N TYR A 119 -5.49 15.62 16.66
CA TYR A 119 -5.02 14.64 15.70
C TYR A 119 -6.00 13.47 15.59
N ARG A 120 -6.15 12.95 14.37
CA ARG A 120 -6.92 11.75 14.07
C ARG A 120 -6.03 10.68 13.47
N PRO A 121 -6.33 9.39 13.71
CA PRO A 121 -5.61 8.28 13.07
C PRO A 121 -5.70 8.39 11.54
N ALA A 122 -4.54 8.28 10.86
CA ALA A 122 -4.46 8.35 9.40
C ALA A 122 -4.22 6.96 8.77
N TRP A 123 -3.17 6.27 9.22
CA TRP A 123 -2.79 4.93 8.74
C TRP A 123 -2.77 3.93 9.90
N TYR A 124 -1.62 3.34 10.22
CA TYR A 124 -1.48 2.43 11.33
C TYR A 124 -1.20 3.14 12.65
N MET A 125 -1.79 2.59 13.70
CA MET A 125 -1.51 2.90 15.10
C MET A 125 -1.01 1.60 15.71
N ALA A 126 0.26 1.51 16.11
CA ALA A 126 0.84 0.26 16.62
C ALA A 126 1.25 0.42 18.08
N LYS A 127 0.81 -0.51 18.94
CA LYS A 127 1.22 -0.55 20.35
C LYS A 127 2.69 -0.98 20.45
N ALA A 128 3.46 -0.29 21.29
CA ALA A 128 4.86 -0.56 21.53
C ALA A 128 5.10 -0.94 22.99
N ASP A 129 6.15 -1.72 23.23
CA ASP A 129 6.60 -2.12 24.57
C ASP A 129 7.25 -0.98 25.36
N SER A 130 7.84 0.00 24.66
CA SER A 130 8.69 1.01 25.25
C SER A 130 8.78 2.29 24.41
N GLY A 131 9.16 3.39 25.06
CA GLY A 131 9.47 4.66 24.41
C GLY A 131 10.87 4.71 23.75
N HIS A 132 11.68 3.65 23.83
CA HIS A 132 13.03 3.66 23.27
C HIS A 132 13.03 3.19 21.81
N PHE A 133 12.96 4.15 20.88
CA PHE A 133 12.76 3.86 19.46
C PHE A 133 13.76 2.90 18.82
N ARG A 134 14.96 2.65 19.37
CA ARG A 134 15.96 1.75 18.75
C ARG A 134 15.75 0.28 19.06
N THR A 135 15.13 -0.02 20.19
CA THR A 135 15.00 -1.38 20.72
C THR A 135 13.55 -1.76 20.95
N LEU A 136 12.61 -0.87 20.63
CA LEU A 136 11.21 -1.16 20.83
C LEU A 136 10.76 -2.33 19.97
N SER A 137 9.76 -3.02 20.50
CA SER A 137 8.98 -4.01 19.79
C SER A 137 7.53 -3.57 19.70
N LEU A 138 6.88 -3.99 18.63
CA LEU A 138 5.46 -3.73 18.42
C LEU A 138 4.66 -4.97 18.81
N HIS A 139 3.50 -4.77 19.40
CA HIS A 139 2.61 -5.85 19.82
C HIS A 139 1.58 -6.18 18.75
N TYR A 140 1.19 -7.45 18.68
CA TYR A 140 0.11 -7.92 17.80
C TYR A 140 -0.54 -9.20 18.34
N GLU A 141 -1.76 -9.48 17.91
CA GLU A 141 -2.47 -10.73 18.12
C GLU A 141 -2.37 -11.60 16.85
N GLU A 142 -1.97 -12.86 17.01
CA GLU A 142 -1.71 -13.76 15.86
C GLU A 142 -2.92 -13.90 14.93
N GLU A 143 -4.13 -13.82 15.47
CA GLU A 143 -5.38 -13.99 14.74
C GLU A 143 -5.72 -12.81 13.81
N THR A 144 -5.10 -11.64 14.05
CA THR A 144 -5.47 -10.39 13.36
C THR A 144 -4.66 -10.09 12.09
N GLY A 145 -3.62 -10.89 11.83
CA GLY A 145 -2.73 -10.70 10.68
C GLY A 145 -1.85 -9.44 10.80
N GLY A 146 -1.31 -8.96 9.67
CA GLY A 146 -0.51 -7.71 9.64
C GLY A 146 0.91 -7.80 10.22
N ARG A 147 1.37 -9.00 10.57
CA ARG A 147 2.73 -9.23 11.12
C ARG A 147 3.83 -8.66 10.22
N GLY A 148 3.69 -8.80 8.90
CA GLY A 148 4.67 -8.29 7.94
C GLY A 148 4.79 -6.76 7.98
N ASP A 149 3.66 -6.06 7.94
CA ASP A 149 3.61 -4.60 8.00
C ASP A 149 4.17 -4.07 9.32
N LEU A 150 3.85 -4.73 10.43
CA LEU A 150 4.39 -4.40 11.75
C LEU A 150 5.91 -4.65 11.83
N ALA A 151 6.42 -5.70 11.19
CA ALA A 151 7.87 -5.95 11.13
C ALA A 151 8.59 -4.84 10.33
N ALA A 152 8.04 -4.44 9.18
CA ALA A 152 8.54 -3.31 8.40
C ALA A 152 8.48 -1.99 9.19
N LEU A 153 7.36 -1.72 9.88
CA LEU A 153 7.20 -0.54 10.71
C LEU A 153 8.19 -0.51 11.89
N LYS A 154 8.37 -1.64 12.59
CA LYS A 154 9.38 -1.79 13.66
C LYS A 154 10.77 -1.47 13.11
N TYR A 155 11.14 -2.01 11.96
CA TYR A 155 12.43 -1.76 11.36
C TYR A 155 12.63 -0.29 10.94
N TYR A 156 11.60 0.30 10.32
CA TYR A 156 11.58 1.73 9.98
C TYR A 156 11.82 2.59 11.23
N VAL A 157 11.10 2.31 12.33
CA VAL A 157 11.22 3.04 13.59
C VAL A 157 12.61 2.85 14.22
N ASN A 158 13.08 1.60 14.34
CA ASN A 158 14.38 1.25 14.93
C ASN A 158 15.57 1.85 14.17
N THR A 159 15.39 2.13 12.88
CA THR A 159 16.38 2.81 12.04
C THR A 159 16.20 4.33 11.97
N ASN A 160 15.30 4.89 12.78
CA ASN A 160 14.94 6.31 12.79
C ASN A 160 14.49 6.81 11.41
N GLY A 161 13.62 6.04 10.75
CA GLY A 161 12.97 6.40 9.48
C GLY A 161 13.86 6.39 8.24
N ARG A 162 15.04 5.76 8.31
CA ARG A 162 16.03 5.76 7.21
C ARG A 162 15.66 4.86 6.04
N HIS A 163 14.89 3.81 6.27
CA HIS A 163 14.54 2.81 5.25
C HIS A 163 13.03 2.79 5.06
N GLN A 164 12.55 3.09 3.85
CA GLN A 164 11.13 3.24 3.51
C GLN A 164 10.66 2.22 2.46
N ASP A 165 11.60 1.55 1.79
CA ASP A 165 11.33 0.59 0.73
C ASP A 165 11.39 -0.83 1.29
N PHE A 166 10.22 -1.47 1.37
CA PHE A 166 10.06 -2.84 1.83
C PHE A 166 9.39 -3.69 0.75
N TYR A 167 9.72 -4.98 0.72
CA TYR A 167 8.99 -5.96 -0.08
C TYR A 167 8.81 -7.25 0.71
N PHE A 168 7.84 -8.04 0.28
CA PHE A 168 7.44 -9.28 0.94
C PHE A 168 7.71 -10.45 0.01
N ASP A 169 8.36 -11.48 0.53
CA ASP A 169 8.54 -12.77 -0.15
C ASP A 169 8.05 -13.89 0.77
N GLY A 170 6.84 -14.38 0.48
CA GLY A 170 6.12 -15.28 1.39
C GLY A 170 5.83 -14.60 2.72
N GLU A 171 6.34 -15.20 3.81
CA GLU A 171 6.22 -14.66 5.17
C GLU A 171 7.37 -13.72 5.55
N GLN A 172 8.39 -13.64 4.72
CA GLN A 172 9.57 -12.83 5.00
C GLN A 172 9.38 -11.39 4.51
N VAL A 173 9.92 -10.47 5.30
CA VAL A 173 9.92 -9.04 5.01
C VAL A 173 11.35 -8.59 4.77
N PHE A 174 11.59 -7.90 3.67
CA PHE A 174 12.92 -7.42 3.31
C PHE A 174 12.95 -5.90 3.17
N ALA A 175 14.00 -5.28 3.73
CA ALA A 175 14.27 -3.87 3.55
C ALA A 175 15.30 -3.66 2.42
N ARG A 176 14.92 -2.90 1.38
CA ARG A 176 15.81 -2.62 0.25
C ARG A 176 16.90 -1.64 0.63
N ARG A 177 18.14 -1.93 0.23
CA ARG A 177 19.31 -1.05 0.41
C ARG A 177 19.93 -0.73 -0.94
N SER A 178 20.16 0.55 -1.23
CA SER A 178 20.66 0.99 -2.53
C SER A 178 22.10 0.53 -2.87
N LEU A 179 22.86 0.03 -1.89
CA LEU A 179 24.29 -0.29 -2.01
C LEU A 179 24.72 -1.59 -1.30
N LEU A 180 23.78 -2.33 -0.67
CA LEU A 180 24.06 -3.55 0.09
C LEU A 180 23.02 -4.61 -0.26
N GLU A 181 23.28 -5.87 0.12
CA GLU A 181 22.28 -6.93 0.07
C GLU A 181 21.03 -6.55 0.88
N ASP A 182 19.88 -7.03 0.41
CA ASP A 182 18.61 -6.83 1.08
C ASP A 182 18.65 -7.48 2.46
N VAL A 183 18.08 -6.79 3.45
CA VAL A 183 18.10 -7.26 4.84
C VAL A 183 16.75 -7.87 5.16
N ASP A 184 16.76 -9.15 5.55
CA ASP A 184 15.60 -9.80 6.17
C ASP A 184 15.32 -9.15 7.53
N VAL A 185 14.09 -8.66 7.71
CA VAL A 185 13.62 -7.99 8.94
C VAL A 185 12.51 -8.77 9.63
N SER A 186 12.42 -10.06 9.36
CA SER A 186 11.37 -10.95 9.87
C SER A 186 11.48 -11.27 11.37
N ASP A 187 12.55 -10.83 12.05
CA ASP A 187 12.71 -10.85 13.52
C ASP A 187 11.59 -10.12 14.28
N GLY A 188 10.66 -9.48 13.55
CA GLY A 188 9.22 -9.52 13.84
C GLY A 188 8.70 -8.72 15.03
N PRO A 189 7.40 -8.36 15.02
CA PRO A 189 6.72 -7.88 16.22
C PRO A 189 6.62 -8.99 17.28
N VAL A 190 6.35 -8.62 18.54
CA VAL A 190 6.22 -9.56 19.66
C VAL A 190 4.75 -9.94 19.83
N PRO A 191 4.40 -11.23 19.95
CA PRO A 191 3.04 -11.65 20.24
C PRO A 191 2.51 -10.98 21.50
N TRP A 192 1.24 -10.58 21.48
CA TRP A 192 0.57 -10.03 22.63
C TRP A 192 0.28 -11.15 23.64
N GLU A 193 0.99 -11.11 24.76
CA GLU A 193 0.68 -11.92 25.93
C GLU A 193 -0.17 -11.09 26.89
N ALA A 194 -1.40 -11.53 27.13
CA ALA A 194 -2.23 -10.93 28.16
C ALA A 194 -1.47 -11.00 29.49
N ALA A 195 -1.24 -9.85 30.13
CA ALA A 195 -0.52 -9.80 31.40
C ALA A 195 -1.28 -10.64 32.44
N ALA A 196 -0.80 -11.85 32.71
CA ALA A 196 -1.22 -12.63 33.86
C ALA A 196 -0.83 -11.86 35.13
N PRO A 197 -1.64 -11.91 36.21
CA PRO A 197 -1.20 -11.39 37.50
C PRO A 197 0.15 -12.04 37.87
N GLN A 198 1.17 -11.19 38.07
CA GLN A 198 2.58 -11.57 38.13
C GLN A 198 2.84 -12.83 38.96
N ALA A 199 3.38 -13.86 38.30
CA ALA A 199 4.22 -14.87 38.93
C ALA A 199 5.51 -14.93 38.12
N ALA A 200 6.61 -14.54 38.75
CA ALA A 200 7.95 -14.71 38.23
C ALA A 200 8.23 -16.20 37.99
N GLU A 201 8.81 -16.55 36.85
CA GLU A 201 9.99 -17.42 36.79
C GLU A 201 10.53 -17.64 35.36
N THR A 202 11.82 -17.34 35.25
CA THR A 202 12.93 -18.06 34.58
C THR A 202 12.87 -18.44 33.10
N ILE A 203 13.79 -17.81 32.37
CA ILE A 203 14.26 -18.10 31.02
C ILE A 203 15.16 -19.35 31.05
N SER A 204 14.95 -20.30 30.14
CA SER A 204 15.99 -21.25 29.71
C SER A 204 15.79 -21.70 28.26
N ASP A 205 16.85 -21.43 27.50
CA ASP A 205 17.46 -22.26 26.45
C ASP A 205 16.94 -22.20 25.00
N LEU A 206 17.86 -21.63 24.20
CA LEU A 206 18.05 -21.63 22.76
C LEU A 206 18.76 -22.93 22.32
N GLU A 207 18.76 -23.17 20.99
CA GLU A 207 19.55 -24.13 20.17
C GLU A 207 18.73 -25.30 19.57
N THR A 208 18.88 -25.78 18.33
CA THR A 208 19.66 -25.42 17.12
C THR A 208 19.21 -26.35 15.96
N ALA A 209 19.19 -25.79 14.74
CA ALA A 209 19.39 -26.38 13.39
C ALA A 209 18.61 -27.59 12.85
N GLY A 210 18.29 -27.50 11.54
CA GLY A 210 18.01 -28.64 10.68
C GLY A 210 17.50 -28.25 9.28
N SER A 211 18.44 -28.08 8.35
CA SER A 211 18.27 -27.90 6.90
C SER A 211 17.47 -29.00 6.21
N GLU A 212 16.77 -28.69 5.10
CA GLU A 212 16.76 -29.56 3.91
C GLU A 212 16.33 -28.82 2.62
N GLU A 213 17.12 -29.07 1.59
CA GLU A 213 17.08 -28.53 0.24
C GLU A 213 16.19 -29.44 -0.64
N SER A 214 15.30 -28.87 -1.46
CA SER A 214 14.79 -29.62 -2.60
C SER A 214 14.50 -28.70 -3.80
N THR A 215 15.40 -28.82 -4.77
CA THR A 215 15.25 -28.34 -6.14
C THR A 215 14.20 -29.18 -6.87
N THR A 216 13.12 -28.56 -7.35
CA THR A 216 12.33 -29.12 -8.45
C THR A 216 11.90 -27.99 -9.38
N GLY A 217 12.44 -28.03 -10.61
CA GLY A 217 12.11 -27.10 -11.69
C GLY A 217 10.64 -27.21 -12.08
N GLY A 218 9.82 -26.32 -11.53
CA GLY A 218 8.42 -26.14 -11.89
C GLY A 218 8.25 -24.95 -12.82
N PHE A 219 7.49 -25.13 -13.90
CA PHE A 219 7.05 -24.08 -14.81
C PHE A 219 6.33 -22.96 -14.03
N THR A 220 7.04 -21.86 -13.74
CA THR A 220 6.46 -20.72 -13.01
C THR A 220 5.55 -19.89 -13.93
N TRP A 221 4.35 -19.58 -13.47
CA TRP A 221 3.38 -18.72 -14.15
C TRP A 221 3.98 -17.38 -14.63
N GLY A 222 5.02 -16.87 -13.97
CA GLY A 222 5.76 -15.69 -14.41
C GLY A 222 6.39 -15.80 -15.81
N VAL A 223 6.91 -16.98 -16.19
CA VAL A 223 7.47 -17.22 -17.53
C VAL A 223 6.37 -17.26 -18.59
N PHE A 224 5.20 -17.81 -18.24
CA PHE A 224 4.03 -17.82 -19.12
C PHE A 224 3.52 -16.40 -19.39
N PHE A 225 3.36 -15.56 -18.36
CA PHE A 225 2.90 -14.17 -18.52
C PHE A 225 3.93 -13.28 -19.24
N SER A 226 5.23 -13.52 -19.02
CA SER A 226 6.31 -12.83 -19.76
C SER A 226 6.24 -13.11 -21.27
N GLY A 227 6.01 -14.38 -21.65
CA GLY A 227 5.84 -14.76 -23.06
C GLY A 227 4.62 -14.11 -23.72
N VAL A 228 3.50 -14.04 -23.01
CA VAL A 228 2.27 -13.39 -23.52
C VAL A 228 2.46 -11.89 -23.73
N MET A 229 3.20 -11.21 -22.84
CA MET A 229 3.50 -9.78 -22.98
C MET A 229 4.34 -9.47 -24.23
N VAL A 230 5.35 -10.28 -24.54
CA VAL A 230 6.18 -10.09 -25.74
C VAL A 230 5.35 -10.23 -27.02
N ILE A 231 4.46 -11.23 -27.08
CA ILE A 231 3.57 -11.43 -28.24
C ILE A 231 2.64 -10.22 -28.42
N PHE A 232 2.10 -9.68 -27.32
CA PHE A 232 1.24 -8.50 -27.36
C PHE A 232 1.96 -7.28 -27.95
N PHE A 233 3.20 -7.00 -27.51
CA PHE A 233 3.98 -5.87 -28.03
C PHE A 233 4.31 -6.01 -29.52
N VAL A 234 4.66 -7.22 -29.98
CA VAL A 234 4.91 -7.49 -31.40
C VAL A 234 3.66 -7.20 -32.24
N LEU A 235 2.48 -7.58 -31.74
CA LEU A 235 1.21 -7.38 -32.43
C LEU A 235 0.86 -5.88 -32.52
N VAL A 236 1.05 -5.12 -31.45
CA VAL A 236 0.85 -3.67 -31.43
C VAL A 236 1.76 -2.95 -32.42
N ILE A 237 3.05 -3.31 -32.45
CA ILE A 237 4.03 -2.76 -33.39
C ILE A 237 3.60 -3.07 -34.84
N PHE A 238 3.19 -4.31 -35.12
CA PHE A 238 2.74 -4.71 -36.45
C PHE A 238 1.51 -3.92 -36.92
N VAL A 239 0.52 -3.71 -36.05
CA VAL A 239 -0.68 -2.91 -36.37
C VAL A 239 -0.31 -1.46 -36.67
N ARG A 240 0.59 -0.86 -35.88
CA ARG A 240 1.07 0.51 -36.14
C ARG A 240 1.79 0.63 -37.48
N LEU A 241 2.72 -0.28 -37.76
CA LEU A 241 3.45 -0.30 -39.04
C LEU A 241 2.49 -0.43 -40.22
N ARG A 242 1.46 -1.29 -40.11
CA ARG A 242 0.45 -1.45 -41.16
C ARG A 242 -0.37 -0.18 -41.36
N MET A 243 -0.78 0.50 -40.28
CA MET A 243 -1.49 1.78 -40.39
C MET A 243 -0.65 2.83 -41.10
N VAL A 244 0.62 2.98 -40.71
CA VAL A 244 1.56 3.94 -41.33
C VAL A 244 1.71 3.64 -42.83
N PHE A 245 1.84 2.36 -43.20
CA PHE A 245 1.96 1.97 -44.60
C PHE A 245 0.69 2.25 -45.41
N LEU A 246 -0.49 2.06 -44.82
CA LEU A 246 -1.76 2.40 -45.45
C LEU A 246 -1.91 3.92 -45.66
N THR A 247 -1.50 4.74 -44.69
CA THR A 247 -1.50 6.20 -44.85
C THR A 247 -0.53 6.68 -45.93
N LEU A 248 0.67 6.11 -46.00
CA LEU A 248 1.65 6.43 -47.07
C LEU A 248 1.13 6.02 -48.45
N ARG A 249 0.45 4.87 -48.56
CA ARG A 249 -0.15 4.41 -49.82
C ARG A 249 -1.31 5.31 -50.27
N HIS A 250 -2.08 5.86 -49.34
CA HIS A 250 -3.12 6.84 -49.65
C HIS A 250 -2.54 8.17 -50.12
N GLN A 251 -1.50 8.70 -49.46
CA GLN A 251 -0.83 9.93 -49.88
C GLN A 251 -0.19 9.81 -51.28
N LYS A 252 0.46 8.68 -51.58
CA LYS A 252 1.05 8.44 -52.90
C LYS A 252 0.01 8.36 -54.03
N ARG A 253 -1.21 7.90 -53.73
CA ARG A 253 -2.33 7.89 -54.71
C ARG A 253 -2.92 9.28 -54.95
N GLN A 254 -2.88 10.17 -53.96
CA GLN A 254 -3.36 11.54 -54.08
C GLN A 254 -2.34 12.48 -54.74
N ALA A 255 -1.04 12.19 -54.65
CA ALA A 255 0.01 12.98 -55.29
C ALA A 255 0.30 12.60 -56.76
N GLY A 256 -0.41 11.60 -57.31
CA GLY A 256 -0.25 11.10 -58.68
C GLY A 256 -1.45 11.36 -59.60
N GLN A 257 -2.38 12.22 -59.18
CA GLN A 257 -3.46 12.80 -59.99
C GLN A 257 -3.21 14.31 -60.09
#